data_AF-A0A7X4ICF7-F1
#
_entry.id   AF-A0A7X4ICF7-F1
#
_cell.length_a   1.000
_cell.length_b   1.000
_cell.length_c   1.000
_cell.angle_alpha   90.00
_cell.angle_beta   90.00
_cell.angle_gamma   90.00
#
_symmetry.space_group_name_H-M   'P 1'
#
loop_
_entity.id
_entity.type
_entity.pdbx_description
1 polymer ?
#
loop_
_entity_poly.entity_id
_entity_poly.type
_entity_poly.pdbx_seq_one_letter_code
_entity_poly.pdbx_strand_id
1 'polypeptide(L)'
;MIDYVGIARKAVECGDMVKLLEGKGEYHCEYVEYGLAGIDITDWGSILSRGIYALYNEGGYDYIPDMIIEAIKEMCEGDIEEVYCAFNVFFDIVLKERQSFKSAPFHISEQIKPVVMQAVFNNKEKLSKCFDWEGWRHSDGMWGAIKRWVKILQEDYETCSEYDMEEAE
;
A
#
# COMPACT_ATOMS: atom_id res chain seq x y z
N MET A 1 6.72 -3.20 22.20
CA MET A 1 5.88 -3.84 21.17
C MET A 1 4.97 -2.76 20.63
N ILE A 2 4.90 -2.58 19.31
CA ILE A 2 4.06 -1.54 18.68
C ILE A 2 2.58 -1.87 18.90
N ASP A 3 1.79 -0.89 19.32
CA ASP A 3 0.33 -1.00 19.49
C ASP A 3 -0.40 -0.67 18.18
N TYR A 4 -0.38 -1.62 17.24
CA TYR A 4 -0.98 -1.45 15.92
C TYR A 4 -2.48 -1.15 15.96
N VAL A 5 -3.22 -1.74 16.90
CA VAL A 5 -4.67 -1.50 17.04
C VAL A 5 -4.92 -0.10 17.57
N GLY A 6 -4.18 0.34 18.58
CA GLY A 6 -4.28 1.71 19.10
C GLY A 6 -3.97 2.77 18.03
N ILE A 7 -2.93 2.54 17.22
CA ILE A 7 -2.56 3.42 16.10
C ILE A 7 -3.68 3.46 15.05
N ALA A 8 -4.18 2.30 14.61
CA ALA A 8 -5.27 2.24 13.63
C ALA A 8 -6.56 2.89 14.16
N ARG A 9 -6.91 2.63 15.42
CA ARG A 9 -8.10 3.21 16.08
C ARG A 9 -8.02 4.73 16.09
N LYS A 10 -6.87 5.27 16.50
CA LYS A 10 -6.66 6.71 16.52
C LYS A 10 -6.84 7.33 15.13
N ALA A 11 -6.25 6.72 14.10
CA ALA A 11 -6.39 7.22 12.73
C ALA A 11 -7.85 7.21 12.27
N VAL A 12 -8.59 6.13 12.56
CA VAL A 12 -10.01 6.00 12.22
C VAL A 12 -10.86 7.05 12.95
N GLU A 13 -10.66 7.22 14.25
CA GLU A 13 -11.43 8.16 15.08
C GLU A 13 -11.11 9.63 14.80
N CYS A 14 -9.91 9.93 14.32
CA CYS A 14 -9.46 11.28 13.96
C CYS A 14 -9.61 11.62 12.47
N GLY A 15 -10.03 10.67 11.63
CA GLY A 15 -10.13 10.87 10.18
C GLY A 15 -8.78 10.99 9.47
N ASP A 16 -7.72 10.40 10.05
CA ASP A 16 -6.33 10.50 9.61
C ASP A 16 -5.88 9.27 8.79
N MET A 17 -6.81 8.63 8.05
CA MET A 17 -6.50 7.39 7.31
C MET A 17 -5.37 7.58 6.28
N VAL A 18 -5.33 8.72 5.58
CA VAL A 18 -4.22 9.04 4.65
C VAL A 18 -2.87 9.04 5.38
N LYS A 19 -2.76 9.76 6.50
CA LYS A 19 -1.52 9.80 7.30
C LYS A 19 -1.11 8.43 7.82
N LEU A 20 -2.09 7.58 8.18
CA LEU A 20 -1.83 6.20 8.58
C LEU A 20 -1.22 5.38 7.44
N LEU A 21 -1.84 5.43 6.28
CA LEU A 21 -1.42 4.67 5.10
C LEU A 21 -0.08 5.14 4.53
N GLU A 22 0.25 6.42 4.72
CA GLU A 22 1.57 6.98 4.37
C GLU A 22 2.62 6.76 5.46
N GLY A 23 2.23 6.35 6.67
CA GLY A 23 3.15 6.24 7.80
C GLY A 23 3.70 7.58 8.28
N LYS A 24 2.94 8.68 8.16
CA LYS A 24 3.40 10.02 8.54
C LYS A 24 3.25 10.25 10.05
N GLY A 25 4.28 10.85 10.65
CA GLY A 25 4.26 11.32 12.03
C GLY A 25 4.06 10.19 13.05
N GLU A 26 3.05 10.34 13.91
CA GLU A 26 2.76 9.36 14.98
C GLU A 26 2.15 8.04 14.48
N TYR A 27 1.77 7.97 13.20
CA TYR A 27 1.26 6.76 12.58
C TYR A 27 2.36 5.91 11.92
N HIS A 28 3.61 6.39 11.92
CA HIS A 28 4.75 5.64 11.42
C HIS A 28 4.92 4.33 12.21
N CYS A 29 4.92 3.21 11.50
CA CYS A 29 5.18 1.89 12.06
C CYS A 29 6.54 1.40 11.53
N GLU A 30 7.58 1.46 12.37
CA GLU A 30 8.94 1.09 11.97
C GLU A 30 9.00 -0.36 11.45
N TYR A 31 9.41 -0.50 10.19
CA TYR A 31 9.64 -1.81 9.57
C TYR A 31 11.00 -2.38 10.02
N VAL A 32 10.97 -3.34 10.95
CA VAL A 32 12.18 -4.01 11.43
C VAL A 32 12.34 -5.35 10.71
N GLU A 33 12.70 -5.33 9.43
CA GLU A 33 13.17 -6.53 8.74
C GLU A 33 14.65 -6.36 8.30
N TYR A 34 15.46 -7.37 8.60
CA TYR A 34 16.89 -7.47 8.25
C TYR A 34 17.85 -6.40 8.79
N GLY A 35 17.52 -5.72 9.90
CA GLY A 35 18.46 -4.81 10.57
C GLY A 35 18.91 -3.62 9.72
N LEU A 36 18.17 -3.32 8.65
CA LEU A 36 18.38 -2.13 7.82
C LEU A 36 17.65 -0.95 8.47
N ALA A 37 18.26 -0.43 9.54
CA ALA A 37 17.87 0.85 10.11
C ALA A 37 18.02 1.96 9.04
N GLY A 38 17.01 2.82 8.89
CA GLY A 38 17.09 4.03 8.08
C GLY A 38 16.32 4.02 6.75
N ILE A 39 15.48 3.02 6.50
CA ILE A 39 14.47 3.10 5.43
C ILE A 39 13.15 3.53 6.10
N ASP A 40 12.75 4.78 5.90
CA ASP A 40 11.53 5.38 6.45
C ASP A 40 10.29 4.89 5.67
N ILE A 41 10.08 3.57 5.72
CA ILE A 41 8.93 2.88 5.12
C ILE A 41 8.10 2.34 6.27
N THR A 42 6.81 2.66 6.27
CA THR A 42 5.86 2.08 7.24
C THR A 42 5.71 0.57 6.98
N ASP A 43 5.58 -0.23 8.04
CA ASP A 43 5.25 -1.65 7.94
C ASP A 43 3.77 -1.84 7.53
N TRP A 44 3.48 -1.67 6.24
CA TRP A 44 2.13 -1.82 5.66
C TRP A 44 1.50 -3.18 5.97
N GLY A 45 2.28 -4.27 5.84
CA GLY A 45 1.84 -5.62 6.16
C GLY A 45 1.38 -5.77 7.61
N SER A 46 2.13 -5.22 8.59
CA SER A 46 1.72 -5.25 10.00
C SER A 46 0.58 -4.28 10.30
N ILE A 47 0.58 -3.04 9.80
CA ILE A 47 -0.50 -2.09 10.12
C ILE A 47 -1.84 -2.52 9.51
N LEU A 48 -1.83 -3.10 8.30
CA LEU A 48 -3.03 -3.69 7.70
C LEU A 48 -3.52 -4.88 8.53
N SER A 49 -2.65 -5.85 8.80
CA SER A 49 -3.08 -7.12 9.41
C SER A 49 -3.30 -7.09 10.93
N ARG A 50 -2.44 -6.38 11.66
CA ARG A 50 -2.44 -6.30 13.14
C ARG A 50 -3.11 -5.03 13.66
N GLY A 51 -3.30 -4.02 12.80
CA GLY A 51 -3.99 -2.78 13.12
C GLY A 51 -5.40 -2.78 12.54
N ILE A 52 -5.52 -2.43 11.26
CA ILE A 52 -6.78 -2.18 10.55
C ILE A 52 -7.71 -3.41 10.58
N TYR A 53 -7.22 -4.57 10.16
CA TYR A 53 -8.02 -5.80 10.14
C TYR A 53 -8.34 -6.31 11.55
N ALA A 54 -7.44 -6.11 12.50
CA ALA A 54 -7.71 -6.47 13.90
C ALA A 54 -8.81 -5.58 14.49
N LEU A 55 -8.72 -4.26 14.29
CA LEU A 55 -9.71 -3.28 14.71
C LEU A 55 -11.09 -3.54 14.08
N TYR A 56 -11.14 -3.82 12.77
CA TYR A 56 -12.38 -4.18 12.09
C TYR A 56 -13.07 -5.39 12.75
N ASN A 57 -12.29 -6.42 13.13
CA ASN A 57 -12.82 -7.62 13.76
C ASN A 57 -13.28 -7.42 15.22
N GLU A 58 -12.92 -6.32 15.88
CA GLU A 58 -13.50 -5.98 17.18
C GLU A 58 -14.97 -5.54 17.07
N GLY A 59 -15.41 -5.15 15.87
CA GLY A 59 -16.76 -4.68 15.58
C GLY A 59 -16.97 -3.19 15.83
N GLY A 60 -18.01 -2.61 15.21
CA GLY A 60 -18.31 -1.18 15.30
C GLY A 60 -17.51 -0.29 14.34
N TYR A 61 -16.76 -0.90 13.41
CA TYR A 61 -15.88 -0.23 12.45
C TYR A 61 -16.14 -0.66 11.00
N ASP A 62 -17.40 -0.97 10.66
CA ASP A 62 -17.81 -1.48 9.34
C ASP A 62 -17.55 -0.50 8.18
N TYR A 63 -17.26 0.76 8.50
CA TYR A 63 -16.94 1.84 7.56
C TYR A 63 -15.45 1.97 7.23
N ILE A 64 -14.57 1.18 7.88
CA ILE A 64 -13.12 1.17 7.57
C ILE A 64 -12.82 0.89 6.08
N PRO A 65 -13.48 -0.08 5.40
CA PRO A 65 -13.23 -0.33 3.98
C PRO A 65 -13.43 0.92 3.11
N ASP A 66 -14.51 1.67 3.33
CA ASP A 66 -14.80 2.91 2.58
C ASP A 66 -13.75 4.00 2.90
N MET A 67 -13.33 4.12 4.16
CA MET A 67 -12.26 5.07 4.53
C MET A 67 -10.94 4.76 3.82
N ILE A 68 -10.58 3.48 3.68
CA ILE A 68 -9.36 3.07 2.96
C ILE A 68 -9.49 3.40 1.47
N ILE A 69 -10.64 3.10 0.87
CA ILE A 69 -10.90 3.40 -0.54
C ILE A 69 -10.74 4.90 -0.81
N GLU A 70 -11.36 5.75 0.00
CA GLU A 70 -11.26 7.20 -0.17
C GLU A 70 -9.86 7.74 0.10
N ALA A 71 -9.16 7.23 1.12
CA ALA A 71 -7.78 7.61 1.40
C ALA A 71 -6.83 7.24 0.25
N ILE A 72 -6.98 6.04 -0.33
CA ILE A 72 -6.17 5.61 -1.48
C ILE A 72 -6.45 6.48 -2.71
N LYS A 73 -7.69 6.88 -2.96
CA LYS A 73 -8.02 7.82 -4.05
C LYS A 73 -7.35 9.18 -3.83
N GLU A 74 -7.41 9.70 -2.61
CA GLU A 74 -6.75 10.97 -2.25
C GLU A 74 -5.23 10.89 -2.48
N MET A 75 -4.58 9.82 -2.00
CA MET A 75 -3.16 9.59 -2.22
C MET A 75 -2.79 9.45 -3.71
N CYS A 76 -3.68 8.87 -4.53
CA CYS A 76 -3.48 8.76 -5.98
C CYS A 76 -3.52 10.11 -6.71
N GLU A 77 -4.16 11.13 -6.13
CA GLU A 77 -4.19 12.51 -6.64
C GLU A 77 -3.07 13.39 -6.06
N GLY A 78 -2.32 12.85 -5.09
CA GLY A 78 -1.27 13.51 -4.36
C GLY A 78 0.07 13.62 -5.10
N ASP A 79 1.13 13.81 -4.33
CA ASP A 79 2.49 13.84 -4.85
C ASP A 79 3.05 12.45 -5.18
N ILE A 80 4.32 12.40 -5.60
CA ILE A 80 4.93 11.16 -6.08
C ILE A 80 5.14 10.12 -4.97
N GLU A 81 5.39 10.58 -3.75
CA GLU A 81 5.56 9.74 -2.57
C GLU A 81 4.21 9.16 -2.16
N GLU A 82 3.15 9.98 -2.20
CA GLU A 82 1.78 9.58 -1.88
C GLU A 82 1.25 8.54 -2.89
N VAL A 83 1.49 8.73 -4.19
CA VAL A 83 1.18 7.75 -5.24
C VAL A 83 1.92 6.43 -5.01
N TYR A 84 3.19 6.49 -4.59
CA TYR A 84 3.96 5.29 -4.29
C TYR A 84 3.43 4.55 -3.04
N CYS A 85 3.09 5.28 -1.97
CA CYS A 85 2.43 4.71 -0.80
C CYS A 85 1.11 4.03 -1.18
N ALA A 86 0.29 4.66 -2.04
CA ALA A 86 -0.99 4.11 -2.49
C ALA A 86 -0.80 2.75 -3.19
N PHE A 87 0.23 2.64 -4.03
CA PHE A 87 0.58 1.37 -4.68
C PHE A 87 1.02 0.29 -3.69
N ASN A 88 1.87 0.62 -2.71
CA ASN A 88 2.35 -0.37 -1.73
C ASN A 88 1.20 -0.89 -0.85
N VAL A 89 0.34 0.02 -0.37
CA VAL A 89 -0.86 -0.37 0.38
C VAL A 89 -1.76 -1.28 -0.45
N PHE A 90 -2.01 -0.92 -1.72
CA PHE A 90 -2.77 -1.76 -2.65
C PHE A 90 -2.14 -3.15 -2.82
N PHE A 91 -0.83 -3.21 -3.03
CA PHE A 91 -0.10 -4.46 -3.17
C PHE A 91 -0.25 -5.36 -1.93
N ASP A 92 -0.08 -4.83 -0.73
CA ASP A 92 -0.27 -5.60 0.52
C ASP A 92 -1.71 -6.06 0.70
N ILE A 93 -2.71 -5.23 0.35
CA ILE A 93 -4.12 -5.63 0.35
C ILE A 93 -4.34 -6.82 -0.59
N VAL A 94 -3.85 -6.75 -1.83
CA VAL A 94 -3.98 -7.84 -2.82
C VAL A 94 -3.33 -9.12 -2.28
N LEU A 95 -2.11 -9.04 -1.73
CA LEU A 95 -1.44 -10.19 -1.13
C LEU A 95 -2.27 -10.81 -0.01
N LYS A 96 -2.88 -9.98 0.85
CA LYS A 96 -3.70 -10.47 1.97
C LYS A 96 -5.01 -11.09 1.52
N GLU A 97 -5.70 -10.47 0.57
CA GLU A 97 -6.95 -11.01 0.01
C GLU A 97 -6.74 -12.35 -0.70
N ARG A 98 -5.57 -12.55 -1.33
CA ARG A 98 -5.22 -13.78 -2.06
C ARG A 98 -4.51 -14.85 -1.20
N GLN A 99 -4.23 -14.58 0.08
CA GLN A 99 -3.60 -15.56 0.99
C GLN A 99 -4.57 -16.69 1.36
N SER A 100 -4.16 -17.94 1.11
CA SER A 100 -5.00 -19.13 1.33
C SER A 100 -5.17 -19.53 2.80
N PHE A 101 -4.27 -19.11 3.69
CA PHE A 101 -4.27 -19.56 5.09
C PHE A 101 -5.23 -18.78 6.00
N LYS A 102 -5.49 -17.51 5.69
CA LYS A 102 -6.40 -16.65 6.46
C LYS A 102 -7.04 -15.62 5.53
N SER A 103 -8.36 -15.70 5.38
CA SER A 103 -9.12 -14.74 4.58
C SER A 103 -9.03 -13.34 5.18
N ALA A 104 -8.86 -12.33 4.32
CA ALA A 104 -8.95 -10.94 4.71
C ALA A 104 -10.37 -10.62 5.24
N PRO A 105 -10.53 -9.79 6.29
CA PRO A 105 -11.86 -9.49 6.84
C PRO A 105 -12.81 -8.80 5.85
N PHE A 106 -12.26 -8.12 4.85
CA PHE A 106 -12.98 -7.48 3.76
C PHE A 106 -12.14 -7.51 2.48
N HIS A 107 -12.78 -7.31 1.32
CA HIS A 107 -12.15 -7.36 0.00
C HIS A 107 -12.47 -6.08 -0.78
N ILE A 108 -11.46 -5.26 -1.03
CA ILE A 108 -11.57 -3.96 -1.71
C ILE A 108 -10.59 -3.81 -2.87
N SER A 109 -9.65 -4.75 -3.05
CA SER A 109 -8.59 -4.65 -4.07
C SER A 109 -9.14 -4.35 -5.48
N GLU A 110 -10.18 -5.05 -5.92
CA GLU A 110 -10.80 -4.84 -7.24
C GLU A 110 -11.44 -3.45 -7.41
N GLN A 111 -11.86 -2.81 -6.31
CA GLN A 111 -12.48 -1.48 -6.34
C GLN A 111 -11.43 -0.36 -6.51
N ILE A 112 -10.23 -0.55 -5.94
CA ILE A 112 -9.15 0.43 -5.96
C ILE A 112 -8.13 0.19 -7.07
N LYS A 113 -8.04 -1.03 -7.61
CA LYS A 113 -7.09 -1.40 -8.67
C LYS A 113 -7.07 -0.39 -9.83
N PRO A 114 -8.20 0.01 -10.44
CA PRO A 114 -8.16 0.88 -11.61
C PRO A 114 -7.54 2.25 -11.32
N VAL A 115 -7.89 2.86 -10.17
CA VAL A 115 -7.39 4.20 -9.80
C VAL A 115 -5.91 4.17 -9.44
N VAL A 116 -5.47 3.16 -8.68
CA VAL A 116 -4.06 3.01 -8.29
C VAL A 116 -3.18 2.78 -9.51
N MET A 117 -3.57 1.85 -10.39
CA MET A 117 -2.78 1.56 -11.58
C MET A 117 -2.70 2.79 -12.50
N GLN A 118 -3.82 3.48 -12.74
CA GLN A 118 -3.83 4.68 -13.57
C GLN A 118 -2.92 5.79 -13.00
N ALA A 119 -2.96 6.02 -11.68
CA ALA A 119 -2.13 7.02 -11.02
C ALA A 119 -0.63 6.71 -11.16
N VAL A 120 -0.26 5.45 -10.97
CA VAL A 120 1.10 4.94 -11.17
C VAL A 120 1.56 5.12 -12.62
N PHE A 121 0.74 4.73 -13.60
CA PHE A 121 1.07 4.90 -15.02
C PHE A 121 1.24 6.38 -15.41
N ASN A 122 0.34 7.26 -14.95
CA ASN A 122 0.40 8.70 -15.22
C ASN A 122 1.66 9.35 -14.63
N ASN A 123 2.20 8.79 -13.56
CA ASN A 123 3.39 9.30 -12.88
C ASN A 123 4.68 8.53 -13.20
N LYS A 124 4.67 7.61 -14.17
CA LYS A 124 5.82 6.77 -14.56
C LYS A 124 7.14 7.53 -14.68
N GLU A 125 7.14 8.67 -15.38
CA GLU A 125 8.37 9.45 -15.60
C GLU A 125 8.95 10.01 -14.29
N LYS A 126 8.08 10.52 -13.41
CA LYS A 126 8.49 11.04 -12.09
C LYS A 126 8.95 9.91 -11.18
N LEU A 127 8.22 8.79 -11.15
CA LEU A 127 8.59 7.59 -10.39
C LEU A 127 9.95 7.03 -10.85
N SER A 128 10.24 7.09 -12.15
CA SER A 128 11.51 6.62 -12.72
C SER A 128 12.72 7.46 -12.32
N LYS A 129 12.50 8.67 -11.81
CA LYS A 129 13.52 9.64 -11.37
C LYS A 129 13.58 9.80 -9.85
N CYS A 130 12.69 9.15 -9.11
CA CYS A 130 12.65 9.18 -7.65
C CYS A 130 13.40 7.98 -7.09
N PHE A 131 14.47 8.21 -6.33
CA PHE A 131 15.33 7.17 -5.75
C PHE A 131 15.15 7.02 -4.24
N ASP A 132 14.13 7.62 -3.65
CA ASP A 132 13.81 7.44 -2.24
C ASP A 132 13.24 6.03 -1.97
N TRP A 133 13.18 5.65 -0.69
CA TRP A 133 12.61 4.38 -0.21
C TRP A 133 13.20 3.12 -0.85
N GLU A 134 12.43 2.33 -1.62
CA GLU A 134 12.98 1.19 -2.35
C GLU A 134 13.62 1.59 -3.69
N GLY A 135 13.34 2.80 -4.18
CA GLY A 135 13.77 3.28 -5.48
C GLY A 135 15.29 3.28 -5.68
N TRP A 136 16.09 3.54 -4.64
CA TRP A 136 17.56 3.53 -4.74
C TRP A 136 18.14 2.16 -5.14
N ARG A 137 17.39 1.07 -4.95
CA ARG A 137 17.82 -0.29 -5.31
C ARG A 137 17.61 -0.60 -6.79
N HIS A 138 16.94 0.27 -7.52
CA HIS A 138 16.55 0.05 -8.90
C HIS A 138 17.10 1.15 -9.81
N SER A 139 17.58 0.78 -11.00
CA SER A 139 18.07 1.74 -11.99
C SER A 139 17.00 2.73 -12.44
N ASP A 140 15.73 2.32 -12.35
CA ASP A 140 14.57 3.09 -12.78
C ASP A 140 13.79 3.64 -11.56
N GLY A 141 14.48 3.96 -10.47
CA GLY A 141 13.87 4.54 -9.27
C GLY A 141 12.71 3.71 -8.69
N MET A 142 11.74 4.39 -8.10
CA MET A 142 10.50 3.80 -7.56
C MET A 142 9.69 3.03 -8.62
N TRP A 143 9.76 3.44 -9.89
CA TRP A 143 9.13 2.69 -10.98
C TRP A 143 9.72 1.27 -11.11
N GLY A 144 11.03 1.12 -10.94
CA GLY A 144 11.68 -0.18 -10.92
C GLY A 144 11.20 -1.09 -9.77
N ALA A 145 10.95 -0.52 -8.58
CA ALA A 145 10.38 -1.24 -7.45
C ALA A 145 8.94 -1.71 -7.76
N ILE A 146 8.10 -0.81 -8.28
CA ILE A 146 6.73 -1.13 -8.70
C ILE A 146 6.71 -2.27 -9.72
N LYS A 147 7.58 -2.24 -10.74
CA LYS A 147 7.68 -3.32 -11.74
C LYS A 147 7.94 -4.68 -11.11
N ARG A 148 8.82 -4.75 -10.12
CA ARG A 148 9.12 -5.98 -9.38
C ARG A 148 7.87 -6.51 -8.67
N TRP A 149 7.11 -5.63 -8.01
CA TRP A 149 5.90 -6.01 -7.27
C TRP A 149 4.77 -6.45 -8.20
N VAL A 150 4.56 -5.75 -9.32
CA VAL A 150 3.59 -6.16 -10.36
C VAL A 150 3.93 -7.55 -10.90
N LYS A 151 5.21 -7.82 -11.15
CA LYS A 151 5.67 -9.13 -11.60
C LYS A 151 5.33 -10.23 -10.58
N ILE A 152 5.53 -9.99 -9.28
CA ILE A 152 5.13 -10.93 -8.22
C ILE A 152 3.63 -11.21 -8.27
N LEU A 153 2.80 -10.17 -8.43
CA LEU A 153 1.34 -10.35 -8.57
C LEU A 153 0.96 -11.18 -9.81
N GLN A 154 1.73 -11.08 -10.90
CA GLN A 154 1.50 -11.85 -12.13
C GLN A 154 1.96 -13.31 -12.00
N GLU A 155 3.15 -13.54 -11.45
CA GLU A 155 3.78 -14.87 -11.33
C GLU A 155 3.08 -15.76 -10.29
N ASP A 156 2.68 -15.20 -9.14
CA ASP A 156 2.12 -16.00 -8.05
C ASP A 156 0.60 -16.27 -8.21
N TYR A 157 -0.09 -15.61 -9.16
CA TYR A 157 -1.56 -15.59 -9.16
C TYR A 157 -2.26 -15.60 -10.55
N GLU A 158 -1.67 -16.25 -11.57
CA GLU A 158 -2.21 -16.49 -12.94
C GLU A 158 -3.58 -15.82 -13.24
N THR A 159 -3.55 -14.55 -13.66
CA THR A 159 -4.48 -13.84 -14.58
C THR A 159 -4.35 -12.35 -14.36
N CYS A 160 -3.45 -11.69 -15.09
CA CYS A 160 -3.58 -10.25 -15.29
C CYS A 160 -2.86 -9.80 -16.57
N SER A 161 -3.51 -10.05 -17.71
CA SER A 161 -3.15 -9.42 -19.00
C SER A 161 -3.41 -7.90 -19.00
N GLU A 162 -3.95 -7.33 -17.92
CA GLU A 162 -4.12 -5.89 -17.71
C GLU A 162 -2.89 -5.22 -17.08
N TYR A 163 -1.86 -6.01 -16.74
CA TYR A 163 -0.57 -5.55 -16.22
C TYR A 163 0.54 -5.61 -17.28
N ASP A 164 0.19 -5.75 -18.57
CA ASP A 164 1.15 -5.66 -19.66
C ASP A 164 1.72 -4.23 -19.71
N MET A 165 2.84 -4.05 -18.99
CA MET A 165 3.68 -2.85 -19.02
C MET A 165 4.68 -2.89 -20.20
N GLU A 166 4.45 -3.76 -21.19
CA GLU A 166 5.19 -3.78 -22.44
C GLU A 166 4.78 -2.57 -23.30
N GLU A 167 5.63 -1.55 -23.21
CA GLU A 167 6.05 -0.64 -24.28
C GLU A 167 4.97 -0.16 -25.27
N ALA A 168 4.39 1.00 -24.97
CA ALA A 168 4.15 1.96 -26.05
C ALA A 168 5.54 2.47 -26.50
N GLU A 169 6.06 1.88 -27.59
CA GLU A 169 7.10 2.49 -28.44
C GLU A 169 6.64 3.84 -29.00
#